data_AF-A0A7V5K8B2-F1
#
_entry.id   AF-A0A7V5K8B2-F1
#
_cell.length_a   1.000
_cell.length_b   1.000
_cell.length_c   1.000
_cell.angle_alpha   90.00
_cell.angle_beta   90.00
_cell.angle_gamma   90.00
#
_symmetry.space_group_name_H-M   'P 1'
#
loop_
_entity.id
_entity.type
_entity.pdbx_description
1 polymer ?
#
loop_
_entity_poly.entity_id
_entity_poly.type
_entity_poly.pdbx_seq_one_letter_code
_entity_poly.pdbx_strand_id
1 'polypeptide(L)'
;MRRTNIFLLIFIIFYISTSGFCADDWLFLTKDNNLGGGIGVANPAAVYCRELGYQYDIVDGPNGQCGVCTFPNGTSADAWDFLKGKAAQEYSYCALNNYQIRTLSDGGSSISLEYAVCVDDNDKVVGSVEKLSDIMNIATKGSIITRTERSNEPSSDKISQRALDIPPVFDWRDQHGQDWVTSVKNQGGCGSCWAFASVALAEAIRNVHQNDPTIDIDLSEQYLVSDCLLDNHCCGGWTDIALDFIKNDGIPDDGCMMYYDGGGCSCDGNC
;
A
#
# COMPACT_ATOMS: atom_id res chain seq x y z
N MET A 1 -50.23 45.89 -29.95
CA MET A 1 -49.03 45.27 -30.55
C MET A 1 -49.05 43.79 -30.09
N ARG A 2 -49.96 42.91 -30.55
CA ARG A 2 -50.05 42.07 -31.77
C ARG A 2 -48.79 41.23 -32.13
N ARG A 3 -49.00 39.90 -32.08
CA ARG A 3 -48.33 38.74 -32.75
C ARG A 3 -47.04 38.21 -32.09
N THR A 4 -46.86 36.97 -31.60
CA THR A 4 -47.25 35.56 -31.93
C THR A 4 -46.11 34.77 -32.62
N ASN A 5 -45.61 33.76 -31.87
CA ASN A 5 -45.12 32.41 -32.24
C ASN A 5 -43.74 32.09 -32.89
N ILE A 6 -42.99 31.24 -32.15
CA ILE A 6 -42.46 29.87 -32.47
C ILE A 6 -41.35 29.69 -33.54
N PHE A 7 -40.20 29.18 -33.07
CA PHE A 7 -39.32 28.15 -33.68
C PHE A 7 -38.58 27.45 -32.52
N LEU A 8 -39.02 26.29 -32.01
CA LEU A 8 -38.64 24.88 -32.31
C LEU A 8 -37.12 24.54 -32.41
N LEU A 9 -36.74 23.47 -31.69
CA LEU A 9 -35.65 22.47 -31.94
C LEU A 9 -34.22 22.96 -31.57
N ILE A 10 -33.28 22.28 -30.86
CA ILE A 10 -32.84 20.87 -30.67
C ILE A 10 -31.92 20.89 -29.40
N PHE A 11 -32.20 20.13 -28.33
CA PHE A 11 -31.51 18.89 -27.90
C PHE A 11 -30.02 19.00 -27.46
N ILE A 12 -29.75 18.36 -26.31
CA ILE A 12 -28.50 17.75 -25.82
C ILE A 12 -27.71 18.54 -24.75
N ILE A 13 -27.89 18.04 -23.53
CA ILE A 13 -27.01 18.07 -22.37
C ILE A 13 -25.59 17.66 -22.78
N PHE A 14 -24.58 18.50 -22.52
CA PHE A 14 -23.25 18.04 -22.17
C PHE A 14 -22.69 18.94 -21.07
N TYR A 15 -22.97 18.52 -19.84
CA TYR A 15 -22.21 18.89 -18.66
C TYR A 15 -20.88 18.12 -18.78
N ILE A 16 -19.83 18.75 -19.31
CA ILE A 16 -18.49 18.17 -19.25
C ILE A 16 -17.97 18.55 -17.86
N SER A 17 -18.28 17.69 -16.88
CA SER A 17 -17.41 17.52 -15.74
C SER A 17 -16.11 16.93 -16.28
N THR A 18 -15.05 17.72 -16.32
CA THR A 18 -13.70 17.18 -16.47
C THR A 18 -13.32 16.51 -15.15
N SER A 19 -13.92 15.36 -14.88
CA SER A 19 -13.28 14.31 -14.09
C SER A 19 -12.09 13.86 -14.91
N GLY A 20 -10.89 13.99 -14.36
CA GLY A 20 -9.66 13.47 -14.95
C GLY A 20 -9.84 11.99 -15.29
N PHE A 21 -9.94 11.72 -16.59
CA PHE A 21 -9.88 10.37 -17.12
C PHE A 21 -8.40 9.98 -17.18
N CYS A 22 -7.91 9.23 -16.19
CA CYS A 22 -6.78 8.33 -16.41
C CYS A 22 -7.36 7.05 -17.02
N ALA A 23 -7.69 7.08 -18.32
CA ALA A 23 -8.10 5.93 -19.15
C ALA A 23 -8.14 6.47 -20.60
N ASP A 24 -7.63 5.84 -21.67
CA ASP A 24 -7.55 4.42 -21.99
C ASP A 24 -6.36 4.18 -22.95
N ASP A 25 -5.42 3.30 -22.62
CA ASP A 25 -4.76 2.48 -23.64
C ASP A 25 -4.50 1.07 -23.07
N TRP A 26 -5.60 0.45 -22.65
CA TRP A 26 -5.67 -0.96 -22.29
C TRP A 26 -5.77 -1.80 -23.56
N LEU A 27 -4.66 -1.96 -24.28
CA LEU A 27 -4.59 -2.94 -25.36
C LEU A 27 -3.26 -3.68 -25.45
N PHE A 28 -2.77 -4.20 -24.33
CA PHE A 28 -1.95 -5.42 -24.35
C PHE A 28 -2.38 -6.36 -23.23
N LEU A 29 -3.32 -7.25 -23.59
CA LEU A 29 -3.53 -8.52 -22.91
C LEU A 29 -2.20 -9.28 -22.87
N THR A 30 -1.60 -9.42 -21.69
CA THR A 30 -0.80 -10.62 -21.42
C THR A 30 -1.70 -11.63 -20.72
N LYS A 31 -2.32 -12.47 -21.57
CA LYS A 31 -2.54 -13.87 -21.23
C LYS A 31 -1.17 -14.39 -20.77
N ASP A 32 -0.99 -14.64 -19.49
CA ASP A 32 -0.21 -15.76 -18.95
C ASP A 32 -0.16 -15.69 -17.41
N ASN A 33 -0.76 -16.71 -16.78
CA ASN A 33 -0.89 -16.88 -15.33
C ASN A 33 0.43 -17.34 -14.69
N ASN A 34 1.46 -16.50 -14.71
CA ASN A 34 2.65 -16.72 -13.90
C ASN A 34 2.94 -15.49 -13.03
N LEU A 35 2.74 -15.67 -11.73
CA LEU A 35 2.95 -14.70 -10.65
C LEU A 35 4.43 -14.28 -10.59
N GLY A 36 4.81 -13.28 -11.38
CA GLY A 36 6.02 -12.49 -11.20
C GLY A 36 5.71 -11.28 -10.33
N GLY A 37 6.57 -10.99 -9.35
CA GLY A 37 6.35 -9.98 -8.31
C GLY A 37 5.93 -8.61 -8.85
N GLY A 38 4.70 -8.22 -8.54
CA GLY A 38 4.21 -6.87 -8.78
C GLY A 38 4.72 -5.89 -7.74
N ILE A 39 5.09 -4.68 -8.15
CA ILE A 39 5.37 -3.55 -7.24
C ILE A 39 4.08 -2.72 -7.09
N GLY A 40 3.70 -2.45 -5.84
CA GLY A 40 2.48 -1.72 -5.45
C GLY A 40 1.43 -2.62 -4.82
N VAL A 41 1.56 -2.90 -3.52
CA VAL A 41 0.58 -3.65 -2.73
C VAL A 41 -0.18 -2.66 -1.84
N ALA A 42 -1.49 -2.56 -2.00
CA ALA A 42 -2.32 -1.80 -1.06
C ALA A 42 -2.24 -2.44 0.33
N ASN A 43 -2.32 -1.65 1.41
CA ASN A 43 -2.28 -2.17 2.79
C ASN A 43 -3.29 -3.35 2.95
N PRO A 44 -2.82 -4.60 3.13
CA PRO A 44 -3.69 -5.77 3.16
C PRO A 44 -4.74 -5.71 4.27
N ALA A 45 -4.41 -5.12 5.41
CA ALA A 45 -5.34 -4.95 6.53
C ALA A 45 -6.46 -3.94 6.20
N ALA A 46 -6.13 -2.84 5.52
CA ALA A 46 -7.11 -1.86 5.06
C ALA A 46 -8.01 -2.44 3.96
N VAL A 47 -7.44 -3.21 3.04
CA VAL A 47 -8.22 -3.93 2.01
C VAL A 47 -9.14 -4.95 2.68
N TYR A 48 -8.65 -5.70 3.67
CA TYR A 48 -9.43 -6.73 4.35
C TYR A 48 -10.64 -6.14 5.06
N CYS A 49 -10.43 -5.05 5.81
CA CYS A 49 -11.52 -4.32 6.46
C CYS A 49 -12.59 -3.88 5.45
N ARG A 50 -12.18 -3.24 4.35
CA ARG A 50 -13.10 -2.72 3.32
C ARG A 50 -13.81 -3.83 2.53
N GLU A 51 -13.10 -4.92 2.21
CA GLU A 51 -13.65 -6.05 1.44
C GLU A 51 -14.74 -6.79 2.23
N LEU A 52 -14.62 -6.84 3.55
CA LEU A 52 -15.67 -7.37 4.43
C LEU A 52 -16.83 -6.38 4.64
N GLY A 53 -16.78 -5.20 4.01
CA GLY A 53 -17.82 -4.18 4.05
C GLY A 53 -17.77 -3.28 5.28
N TYR A 54 -16.63 -3.21 5.96
CA TYR A 54 -16.43 -2.36 7.14
C TYR A 54 -15.77 -1.03 6.78
N GLN A 55 -15.95 -0.04 7.66
CA GLN A 55 -15.36 1.27 7.50
C GLN A 55 -13.90 1.22 7.96
N TYR A 56 -12.99 1.63 7.09
CA TYR A 56 -11.58 1.79 7.43
C TYR A 56 -11.24 3.27 7.51
N ASP A 57 -10.68 3.68 8.64
CA ASP A 57 -10.22 5.04 8.88
C ASP A 57 -8.77 5.01 9.35
N ILE A 58 -8.02 6.07 9.06
CA ILE A 58 -6.70 6.28 9.65
C ILE A 58 -6.87 7.28 10.78
N VAL A 59 -6.33 6.93 11.95
CA VAL A 59 -6.41 7.77 13.14
C VAL A 59 -5.01 8.12 13.61
N ASP A 60 -4.84 9.35 14.10
CA ASP A 60 -3.60 9.78 14.72
C ASP A 60 -3.49 9.17 16.12
N GLY A 61 -2.40 8.45 16.37
CA GLY A 61 -2.06 7.85 17.65
C GLY A 61 -0.77 8.43 18.24
N PRO A 62 -0.44 8.08 19.50
CA PRO A 62 0.80 8.52 20.14
C PRO A 62 2.08 8.02 19.47
N ASN A 63 1.97 6.98 18.62
CA ASN A 63 3.09 6.39 17.87
C ASN A 63 2.94 6.63 16.35
N GLY A 64 2.24 7.69 15.95
CA GLY A 64 1.92 7.99 14.55
C GLY A 64 0.54 7.49 14.12
N GLN A 65 0.29 7.52 12.81
CA GLN A 65 -0.99 7.11 12.24
C GLN A 65 -1.16 5.60 12.24
N CYS A 66 -2.35 5.13 12.66
CA CYS A 66 -2.71 3.72 12.58
C CYS A 66 -4.04 3.52 11.85
N GLY A 67 -4.15 2.38 11.17
CA GLY A 67 -5.37 1.98 10.47
C GLY A 67 -6.34 1.30 11.43
N VAL A 68 -7.57 1.79 11.48
CA VAL A 68 -8.63 1.26 12.34
C VAL A 68 -9.81 0.80 11.49
N CYS A 69 -10.34 -0.36 11.82
CA CYS A 69 -11.55 -0.91 11.23
C CYS A 69 -12.73 -0.74 12.18
N THR A 70 -13.82 -0.14 11.70
CA THR A 70 -15.04 0.12 12.48
C THR A 70 -16.18 -0.79 12.03
N PHE A 71 -16.77 -1.49 12.99
CA PHE A 71 -17.76 -2.56 12.78
C PHE A 71 -19.21 -2.05 12.96
N PRO A 72 -20.23 -2.81 12.50
CA PRO A 72 -21.64 -2.38 12.54
C PRO A 72 -22.21 -2.04 13.92
N ASN A 73 -21.62 -2.59 15.00
CA ASN A 73 -22.00 -2.29 16.37
C ASN A 73 -21.41 -0.95 16.90
N GLY A 74 -20.61 -0.24 16.09
CA GLY A 74 -19.91 0.99 16.45
C GLY A 74 -18.60 0.80 17.21
N THR A 75 -18.20 -0.45 17.49
CA THR A 75 -16.85 -0.75 17.99
C THR A 75 -15.82 -0.67 16.87
N SER A 76 -14.56 -0.48 17.24
CA SER A 76 -13.45 -0.47 16.29
C SER A 76 -12.24 -1.22 16.84
N ALA A 77 -11.37 -1.67 15.94
CA ALA A 77 -10.13 -2.36 16.26
C ALA A 77 -9.00 -1.94 15.32
N ASP A 78 -7.75 -2.10 15.76
CA ASP A 78 -6.60 -1.99 14.87
C ASP A 78 -6.75 -2.97 13.70
N ALA A 79 -6.57 -2.46 12.48
CA ALA A 79 -6.86 -3.21 11.26
C ALA A 79 -5.94 -4.42 11.10
N TRP A 80 -4.68 -4.32 11.54
CA TRP A 80 -3.75 -5.45 11.50
C TRP A 80 -4.10 -6.49 12.56
N ASP A 81 -4.44 -6.09 13.78
CA ASP A 81 -4.91 -7.01 14.80
C ASP A 81 -6.21 -7.72 14.40
N PHE A 82 -7.11 -7.03 13.70
CA PHE A 82 -8.28 -7.63 13.09
C PHE A 82 -7.91 -8.68 12.01
N LEU A 83 -7.03 -8.33 11.06
CA LEU A 83 -6.56 -9.27 10.02
C LEU A 83 -5.85 -10.50 10.62
N LYS A 84 -5.08 -10.33 11.70
CA LYS A 84 -4.40 -11.41 12.43
C LYS A 84 -5.34 -12.25 13.31
N GLY A 85 -6.62 -11.90 13.38
CA GLY A 85 -7.62 -12.59 14.19
C GLY A 85 -7.47 -12.36 15.70
N LYS A 86 -6.79 -11.29 16.12
CA LYS A 86 -6.57 -10.94 17.52
C LYS A 86 -7.66 -10.04 18.10
N ALA A 87 -8.35 -9.30 17.25
CA ALA A 87 -9.44 -8.41 17.61
C ALA A 87 -10.68 -8.69 16.76
N ALA A 88 -11.87 -8.35 17.27
CA ALA A 88 -13.14 -8.39 16.53
C ALA A 88 -13.38 -9.71 15.77
N GLN A 89 -13.07 -10.84 16.42
CA GLN A 89 -13.09 -12.17 15.81
C GLN A 89 -14.45 -12.54 15.22
N GLU A 90 -15.53 -12.05 15.82
CA GLU A 90 -16.92 -12.21 15.38
C GLU A 90 -17.23 -11.55 14.04
N TYR A 91 -16.42 -10.58 13.61
CA TYR A 91 -16.51 -9.89 12.32
C TYR A 91 -15.51 -10.45 11.29
N SER A 92 -14.67 -11.41 11.67
CA SER A 92 -13.66 -11.97 10.77
C SER A 92 -14.29 -12.77 9.62
N TYR A 93 -13.53 -12.93 8.54
CA TYR A 93 -13.87 -13.83 7.43
C TYR A 93 -14.25 -15.24 7.92
N CYS A 94 -13.54 -15.77 8.92
CA CYS A 94 -13.83 -17.08 9.48
C CYS A 94 -15.24 -17.11 10.09
N ALA A 95 -15.56 -16.13 10.95
CA ALA A 95 -16.87 -16.05 11.60
C ALA A 95 -18.02 -15.88 10.59
N LEU A 96 -17.84 -15.02 9.58
CA LEU A 96 -18.82 -14.83 8.51
C LEU A 96 -19.09 -16.10 7.69
N ASN A 97 -18.12 -17.03 7.65
CA ASN A 97 -18.21 -18.31 6.96
C ASN A 97 -18.46 -19.50 7.91
N ASN A 98 -18.88 -19.25 9.16
CA ASN A 98 -19.17 -20.25 10.19
C ASN A 98 -17.96 -21.12 10.59
N TYR A 99 -16.76 -20.54 10.58
CA TYR A 99 -15.55 -21.13 11.14
C TYR A 99 -15.12 -20.41 12.41
N GLN A 100 -14.43 -21.13 13.29
CA GLN A 100 -13.69 -20.50 14.39
C GLN A 100 -12.36 -19.94 13.87
N ILE A 101 -11.79 -18.96 14.56
CA ILE A 101 -10.53 -18.31 14.18
C ILE A 101 -9.44 -18.60 15.21
N ARG A 102 -8.21 -18.81 14.73
CA ARG A 102 -7.01 -18.93 15.57
C ARG A 102 -5.87 -18.12 14.98
N THR A 103 -5.02 -17.59 15.84
CA THR A 103 -3.78 -16.92 15.43
C THR A 103 -2.60 -17.87 15.57
N LEU A 104 -1.78 -17.97 14.52
CA LEU A 104 -0.54 -18.76 14.49
C LEU A 104 0.66 -17.85 14.24
N SER A 105 1.87 -18.33 14.56
CA SER A 105 3.14 -17.61 14.43
C SER A 105 4.29 -18.48 13.90
N ASP A 106 3.96 -19.57 13.19
CA ASP A 106 4.89 -20.59 12.70
C ASP A 106 5.51 -20.24 11.32
N GLY A 107 5.39 -18.99 10.87
CA GLY A 107 5.93 -18.53 9.59
C GLY A 107 5.05 -18.85 8.38
N GLY A 108 3.78 -19.24 8.58
CA GLY A 108 2.85 -19.55 7.48
C GLY A 108 2.26 -18.36 6.71
N SER A 109 2.56 -17.12 7.11
CA SER A 109 2.15 -15.89 6.41
C SER A 109 3.33 -15.24 5.68
N SER A 110 3.04 -14.65 4.51
CA SER A 110 4.02 -13.88 3.74
C SER A 110 4.07 -12.40 4.07
N ILE A 111 3.14 -11.91 4.91
CA ILE A 111 2.96 -10.46 5.16
C ILE A 111 2.93 -10.09 6.65
N SER A 112 2.92 -11.08 7.54
CA SER A 112 2.96 -10.85 8.98
C SER A 112 3.59 -12.03 9.72
N LEU A 113 4.21 -11.75 10.87
CA LEU A 113 4.77 -12.78 11.75
C LEU A 113 3.69 -13.66 12.38
N GLU A 114 2.52 -13.06 12.63
CA GLU A 114 1.35 -13.72 13.16
C GLU A 114 0.20 -13.60 12.17
N TYR A 115 -0.61 -14.64 12.03
CA TYR A 115 -1.69 -14.63 11.05
C TYR A 115 -2.87 -15.48 11.50
N ALA A 116 -4.04 -15.17 10.96
CA ALA A 116 -5.27 -15.91 11.26
C ALA A 116 -5.43 -17.15 10.37
N VAL A 117 -5.90 -18.23 10.98
CA VAL A 117 -6.43 -19.42 10.32
C VAL A 117 -7.88 -19.67 10.73
N CYS A 118 -8.67 -20.17 9.78
CA CYS A 118 -10.01 -20.68 10.07
C CYS A 118 -9.90 -22.16 10.46
N VAL A 119 -10.60 -22.56 11.53
CA VAL A 119 -10.70 -23.94 12.00
C VAL A 119 -12.16 -24.40 12.01
N ASP A 120 -12.37 -25.68 11.71
CA ASP A 120 -13.69 -26.31 11.74
C ASP A 120 -14.10 -26.74 13.17
N ASP A 121 -15.32 -27.29 13.31
CA ASP A 121 -15.86 -27.74 14.61
C ASP A 121 -15.05 -28.87 15.27
N ASN A 122 -14.20 -29.57 14.50
CA ASN A 122 -13.30 -30.62 15.00
C ASN A 122 -11.90 -30.09 15.27
N ASP A 123 -11.74 -28.77 15.31
CA ASP A 123 -10.48 -28.08 15.54
C ASP A 123 -9.43 -28.28 14.44
N LYS A 124 -9.86 -28.67 13.25
CA LYS A 124 -8.96 -28.86 12.11
C LYS A 124 -8.81 -27.56 11.34
N VAL A 125 -7.56 -27.20 11.04
CA VAL A 125 -7.24 -26.03 10.20
C VAL A 125 -7.78 -26.23 8.79
N VAL A 126 -8.68 -25.33 8.38
CA VAL A 126 -9.28 -25.27 7.04
C VAL A 126 -8.37 -24.51 6.08
N GLY A 127 -7.79 -23.39 6.54
CA GLY A 127 -6.86 -22.57 5.77
C GLY A 127 -6.56 -21.23 6.45
N SER A 128 -5.56 -20.51 5.96
CA SER A 128 -5.27 -19.14 6.42
C SER A 128 -6.31 -18.17 5.89
N VAL A 129 -6.62 -17.13 6.68
CA VAL A 129 -7.49 -16.03 6.24
C VAL A 129 -6.94 -15.39 4.97
N GLU A 130 -5.62 -15.22 4.87
CA GLU A 130 -4.95 -14.67 3.68
C GLU A 130 -5.29 -15.42 2.40
N LYS A 131 -5.28 -16.76 2.47
CA LYS A 131 -5.59 -17.61 1.33
C LYS A 131 -7.08 -17.70 1.05
N LEU A 132 -7.91 -17.80 2.09
CA LEU A 132 -9.35 -18.00 1.94
C LEU A 132 -10.09 -16.73 1.50
N SER A 133 -9.63 -15.57 1.95
CA SER A 133 -10.18 -14.26 1.54
C SER A 133 -9.60 -13.73 0.23
N ASP A 134 -8.61 -14.43 -0.35
CA ASP A 134 -7.88 -14.00 -1.54
C ASP A 134 -7.22 -12.61 -1.40
N ILE A 135 -6.98 -12.17 -0.16
CA ILE A 135 -6.68 -10.78 0.14
C ILE A 135 -5.42 -10.28 -0.55
N MET A 136 -4.43 -11.15 -0.75
CA MET A 136 -3.19 -10.76 -1.42
C MET A 136 -3.41 -10.47 -2.89
N ASN A 137 -4.23 -11.28 -3.57
CA ASN A 137 -4.60 -10.99 -4.95
C ASN A 137 -5.41 -9.68 -5.02
N ILE A 138 -6.32 -9.44 -4.07
CA ILE A 138 -7.11 -8.19 -4.01
C ILE A 138 -6.21 -6.97 -3.73
N ALA A 139 -5.30 -7.08 -2.76
CA ALA A 139 -4.36 -6.02 -2.39
C ALA A 139 -3.35 -5.70 -3.50
N THR A 140 -3.12 -6.63 -4.42
CA THR A 140 -2.28 -6.46 -5.61
C THR A 140 -3.07 -6.14 -6.88
N LYS A 141 -4.40 -5.96 -6.82
CA LYS A 141 -5.21 -5.48 -7.96
C LYS A 141 -4.84 -4.03 -8.27
N GLY A 142 -3.82 -3.86 -9.11
CA GLY A 142 -3.22 -2.57 -9.45
C GLY A 142 -1.70 -2.54 -9.36
N SER A 143 -1.07 -3.61 -8.87
CA SER A 143 0.39 -3.74 -8.90
C SER A 143 0.88 -3.73 -10.34
N ILE A 144 1.93 -2.95 -10.60
CA ILE A 144 2.66 -3.02 -11.86
C ILE A 144 3.45 -4.32 -11.84
N ILE A 145 3.19 -5.22 -12.79
CA ILE A 145 4.04 -6.39 -12.98
C ILE A 145 5.40 -5.87 -13.41
N THR A 146 6.36 -5.88 -12.50
CA THR A 146 7.73 -5.63 -12.89
C THR A 146 8.18 -6.86 -13.66
N ARG A 147 8.33 -6.70 -14.97
CA ARG A 147 9.15 -7.60 -15.74
C ARG A 147 10.57 -7.39 -15.22
N THR A 148 10.95 -8.09 -14.16
CA THR A 148 12.35 -8.43 -14.00
C THR A 148 12.65 -9.31 -15.21
N GLU A 149 13.14 -8.72 -16.30
CA GLU A 149 14.03 -9.47 -17.15
C GLU A 149 15.15 -9.89 -16.22
N ARG A 150 15.05 -11.11 -15.69
CA ARG A 150 16.20 -11.81 -15.19
C ARG A 150 17.16 -11.81 -16.36
N SER A 151 18.10 -10.87 -16.37
CA SER A 151 19.19 -10.92 -17.31
C SER A 151 19.71 -12.35 -17.22
N ASN A 152 19.87 -13.01 -18.36
CA ASN A 152 20.59 -14.29 -18.44
C ASN A 152 22.09 -14.06 -18.15
N GLU A 153 22.41 -13.20 -17.17
CA GLU A 153 23.70 -13.20 -16.52
C GLU A 153 23.78 -14.52 -15.76
N PRO A 154 24.72 -15.40 -16.09
CA PRO A 154 24.90 -16.63 -15.34
C PRO A 154 25.14 -16.22 -13.89
N SER A 155 24.23 -16.63 -13.01
CA SER A 155 24.46 -16.64 -11.57
C SER A 155 25.84 -17.23 -11.37
N SER A 156 26.82 -16.41 -10.98
CA SER A 156 28.05 -16.95 -10.44
C SER A 156 27.66 -17.54 -9.09
N ASP A 157 27.23 -18.81 -9.14
CA ASP A 157 26.91 -19.67 -8.01
C ASP A 157 28.17 -19.91 -7.19
N LYS A 158 28.63 -18.86 -6.49
CA LYS A 158 29.55 -18.90 -5.37
C LYS A 158 29.29 -17.72 -4.42
N ILE A 159 28.04 -17.47 -4.07
CA ILE A 159 27.78 -17.00 -2.71
C ILE A 159 28.06 -18.22 -1.84
N SER A 160 29.28 -18.29 -1.33
CA SER A 160 29.66 -19.21 -0.26
C SER A 160 28.59 -19.08 0.81
N GLN A 161 27.71 -20.07 0.92
CA GLN A 161 26.81 -20.24 2.05
C GLN A 161 27.65 -20.50 3.29
N ARG A 162 28.29 -19.45 3.80
CA ARG A 162 28.49 -19.30 5.22
C ARG A 162 27.06 -19.26 5.75
N ALA A 163 26.69 -20.21 6.60
CA ALA A 163 25.44 -20.12 7.33
C ALA A 163 25.43 -18.75 8.00
N LEU A 164 24.70 -17.80 7.40
CA LEU A 164 24.47 -16.50 7.98
C LEU A 164 23.63 -16.79 9.21
N ASP A 165 24.08 -16.32 10.37
CA ASP A 165 23.32 -16.36 11.62
C ASP A 165 22.18 -15.35 11.50
N ILE A 166 21.19 -15.69 10.67
CA ILE A 166 20.02 -14.86 10.39
C ILE A 166 19.03 -15.14 11.52
N PRO A 167 18.56 -14.10 12.22
CA PRO A 167 17.62 -14.32 13.30
C PRO A 167 16.31 -14.91 12.74
N PRO A 168 15.64 -15.80 13.49
CA PRO A 168 14.37 -16.39 13.06
C PRO A 168 13.25 -15.34 12.96
N VAL A 169 13.41 -14.19 13.61
CA VAL A 169 12.50 -13.04 13.55
C VAL A 169 13.33 -11.78 13.42
N PHE A 170 12.90 -10.90 12.51
CA PHE A 170 13.52 -9.61 12.29
C PHE A 170 12.44 -8.58 11.95
N ASP A 171 12.40 -7.47 12.69
CA ASP A 171 11.47 -6.37 12.47
C ASP A 171 12.18 -5.05 12.79
N TRP A 172 12.40 -4.20 11.79
CA TRP A 172 13.05 -2.90 12.00
C TRP A 172 12.29 -2.01 13.01
N ARG A 173 11.00 -2.25 13.22
CA ARG A 173 10.19 -1.55 14.24
C ARG A 173 10.45 -1.99 15.67
N ASP A 174 11.13 -3.13 15.84
CA ASP A 174 11.50 -3.68 17.14
C ASP A 174 12.90 -4.29 17.07
N GLN A 175 13.90 -3.43 16.90
CA GLN A 175 15.30 -3.81 17.08
C GLN A 175 15.74 -3.38 18.48
N HIS A 176 15.74 -4.36 19.39
CA HIS A 176 16.08 -4.17 20.80
C HIS A 176 15.15 -3.17 21.52
N GLY A 177 13.84 -3.23 21.25
CA GLY A 177 12.84 -2.34 21.85
C GLY A 177 12.84 -0.92 21.30
N GLN A 178 13.45 -0.69 20.13
CA GLN A 178 13.50 0.59 19.45
C GLN A 178 12.97 0.43 18.02
N ASP A 179 12.24 1.46 17.57
CA ASP A 179 11.69 1.55 16.22
C ASP A 179 12.67 2.33 15.32
N TRP A 180 13.06 1.73 14.20
CA TRP A 180 14.04 2.29 13.27
C TRP A 180 13.42 2.80 11.97
N VAL A 181 12.10 2.75 11.85
CA VAL A 181 11.37 3.28 10.69
C VAL A 181 10.51 4.47 11.10
N THR A 182 10.21 5.33 10.15
CA THR A 182 9.32 6.47 10.32
C THR A 182 7.86 6.03 10.41
N SER A 183 7.01 6.96 10.84
CA SER A 183 5.58 6.68 10.99
C SER A 183 4.92 6.26 9.67
N VAL A 184 3.86 5.45 9.78
CA VAL A 184 3.08 5.02 8.61
C VAL A 184 2.35 6.22 8.01
N LYS A 185 2.46 6.41 6.69
CA LYS A 185 1.79 7.48 5.93
C LYS A 185 0.68 6.93 5.00
N ASN A 186 -0.14 7.81 4.42
CA ASN A 186 -1.27 7.46 3.56
C ASN A 186 -1.19 8.08 2.16
N GLN A 187 -1.06 7.25 1.12
CA GLN A 187 -1.03 7.66 -0.28
C GLN A 187 -2.40 8.06 -0.88
N GLY A 188 -3.50 7.88 -0.14
CA GLY A 188 -4.83 8.27 -0.57
C GLY A 188 -5.29 7.54 -1.85
N GLY A 189 -6.00 8.27 -2.71
CA GLY A 189 -6.50 7.76 -4.00
C GLY A 189 -5.47 7.71 -5.14
N CYS A 190 -4.23 8.11 -4.87
CA CYS A 190 -3.17 8.27 -5.86
C CYS A 190 -2.33 6.99 -5.98
N GLY A 191 -1.98 6.58 -7.20
CA GLY A 191 -1.08 5.45 -7.50
C GLY A 191 0.40 5.71 -7.19
N SER A 192 0.70 6.41 -6.11
CA SER A 192 2.03 6.90 -5.67
C SER A 192 2.79 5.93 -4.76
N CYS A 193 2.36 4.68 -4.62
CA CYS A 193 2.99 3.67 -3.75
C CYS A 193 4.52 3.54 -3.96
N TRP A 194 4.99 3.75 -5.19
CA TRP A 194 6.39 3.76 -5.56
C TRP A 194 7.19 4.88 -4.88
N ALA A 195 6.59 6.07 -4.70
CA ALA A 195 7.20 7.20 -4.02
C ALA A 195 7.26 6.94 -2.51
N PHE A 196 6.15 6.56 -1.90
CA PHE A 196 6.08 6.22 -0.47
C PHE A 196 7.06 5.11 -0.08
N ALA A 197 7.15 4.03 -0.88
CA ALA A 197 8.08 2.95 -0.61
C ALA A 197 9.55 3.41 -0.67
N SER A 198 9.88 4.30 -1.61
CA SER A 198 11.24 4.80 -1.80
C SER A 198 11.65 5.79 -0.71
N VAL A 199 10.72 6.68 -0.33
CA VAL A 199 10.91 7.63 0.77
C VAL A 199 11.08 6.89 2.10
N ALA A 200 10.18 5.97 2.44
CA ALA A 200 10.27 5.20 3.69
C ALA A 200 11.58 4.41 3.79
N LEU A 201 12.07 3.85 2.68
CA LEU A 201 13.38 3.19 2.65
C LEU A 201 14.53 4.16 2.92
N ALA A 202 14.51 5.35 2.31
CA ALA A 202 15.54 6.36 2.49
C ALA A 202 15.58 6.88 3.94
N GLU A 203 14.42 7.15 4.53
CA GLU A 203 14.26 7.54 5.93
C GLU A 203 14.79 6.44 6.87
N ALA A 204 14.37 5.18 6.68
CA ALA A 204 14.82 4.06 7.52
C ALA A 204 16.34 3.82 7.41
N ILE A 205 16.91 3.84 6.19
CA ILE A 205 18.36 3.68 6.00
C ILE A 205 19.12 4.82 6.69
N ARG A 206 18.56 6.02 6.75
CA ARG A 206 19.19 7.14 7.47
C ARG A 206 19.30 6.85 8.96
N ASN A 207 18.25 6.35 9.60
CA ASN A 207 18.25 5.96 11.01
C ASN A 207 19.28 4.87 11.27
N VAL A 208 19.27 3.81 10.45
CA VAL A 208 20.22 2.69 10.55
C VAL A 208 21.67 3.15 10.36
N HIS A 209 21.93 3.99 9.35
CA HIS A 209 23.27 4.49 9.04
C HIS A 209 23.81 5.44 10.11
N GLN A 210 22.93 6.22 10.77
CA GLN A 210 23.32 7.07 11.89
C GLN A 210 23.38 6.32 13.23
N ASN A 211 22.88 5.08 13.27
CA ASN A 211 22.72 4.32 14.50
C ASN A 211 21.91 5.12 15.54
N ASP A 212 20.85 5.78 15.08
CA ASP A 212 19.99 6.65 15.88
C ASP A 212 18.52 6.49 15.44
N PRO A 213 17.71 5.71 16.20
CA PRO A 213 16.29 5.52 15.92
C PRO A 213 15.43 6.72 16.32
N THR A 214 16.00 7.78 16.91
CA THR A 214 15.25 8.98 17.31
C THR A 214 15.16 10.03 16.20
N ILE A 215 15.82 9.76 15.06
CA ILE A 215 15.75 10.59 13.87
C ILE A 215 14.39 10.37 13.21
N ASP A 216 13.57 11.43 13.21
CA ASP A 216 12.24 11.47 12.60
C ASP A 216 12.28 12.44 11.41
N ILE A 217 12.85 11.96 10.30
CA ILE A 217 12.90 12.72 9.05
C ILE A 217 11.63 12.40 8.29
N ASP A 218 10.91 13.44 7.88
CA ASP A 218 9.70 13.35 7.08
C ASP A 218 9.99 13.92 5.68
N LEU A 219 10.39 13.07 4.73
CA LEU A 219 10.71 13.48 3.36
C LEU A 219 9.44 13.57 2.50
N SER A 220 9.46 14.45 1.50
CA SER A 220 8.31 14.68 0.62
C SER A 220 8.16 13.59 -0.45
N GLU A 221 7.14 12.73 -0.33
CA GLU A 221 6.70 11.89 -1.45
C GLU A 221 6.17 12.72 -2.60
N GLN A 222 5.57 13.88 -2.29
CA GLN A 222 5.00 14.76 -3.29
C GLN A 222 6.02 15.29 -4.28
N TYR A 223 7.25 15.53 -3.82
CA TYR A 223 8.34 15.98 -4.69
C TYR A 223 8.62 14.97 -5.81
N LEU A 224 8.52 13.66 -5.51
CA LEU A 224 8.66 12.59 -6.50
C LEU A 224 7.41 12.46 -7.39
N VAL A 225 6.22 12.64 -6.83
CA VAL A 225 4.93 12.47 -7.54
C VAL A 225 4.56 13.68 -8.42
N SER A 226 5.12 14.84 -8.15
CA SER A 226 4.82 16.09 -8.87
C SER A 226 5.51 16.18 -10.23
N ASP A 227 5.08 17.15 -11.06
CA ASP A 227 5.71 17.51 -12.34
C ASP A 227 7.18 17.96 -12.22
N CYS A 228 7.77 17.93 -11.03
CA CYS A 228 9.15 18.33 -10.76
C CYS A 228 10.11 17.32 -11.37
N LEU A 229 9.65 16.09 -11.64
CA LEU A 229 10.41 15.01 -12.27
C LEU A 229 9.54 14.22 -13.25
N LEU A 230 10.13 13.92 -14.42
CA LEU A 230 9.83 12.79 -15.32
C LEU A 230 8.38 12.27 -15.30
N ASP A 231 7.45 12.72 -16.17
CA ASP A 231 6.15 12.07 -16.54
C ASP A 231 5.44 11.19 -15.48
N ASN A 232 5.64 11.45 -14.20
CA ASN A 232 5.30 10.57 -13.08
C ASN A 232 4.18 11.28 -12.35
N HIS A 233 3.11 10.53 -12.12
CA HIS A 233 1.89 11.08 -11.57
C HIS A 233 1.17 9.98 -10.80
N CYS A 234 -0.05 10.27 -10.34
CA CYS A 234 -0.90 9.30 -9.66
C CYS A 234 -1.28 8.06 -10.46
N CYS A 235 -0.76 7.84 -11.67
CA CYS A 235 -0.99 6.61 -12.44
C CYS A 235 0.22 5.66 -12.43
N GLY A 236 1.25 5.92 -11.62
CA GLY A 236 2.33 4.98 -11.33
C GLY A 236 3.73 5.58 -11.39
N GLY A 237 4.74 4.75 -11.11
CA GLY A 237 6.17 5.10 -11.14
C GLY A 237 7.02 3.94 -10.64
N TRP A 238 8.34 4.11 -10.62
CA TRP A 238 9.31 3.03 -10.37
C TRP A 238 10.21 3.35 -9.18
N THR A 239 10.34 2.41 -8.24
CA THR A 239 11.10 2.60 -6.99
C THR A 239 12.61 2.69 -7.20
N ASP A 240 13.16 1.97 -8.17
CA ASP A 240 14.58 2.05 -8.54
C ASP A 240 14.95 3.44 -9.06
N ILE A 241 14.13 4.01 -9.96
CA ILE A 241 14.29 5.37 -10.46
C ILE A 241 14.19 6.39 -9.32
N ALA A 242 13.20 6.23 -8.45
CA ALA A 242 13.00 7.11 -7.30
C ALA A 242 14.19 7.07 -6.31
N LEU A 243 14.69 5.88 -6.00
CA LEU A 243 15.84 5.70 -5.11
C LEU A 243 17.13 6.24 -5.73
N ASP A 244 17.35 6.03 -7.03
CA ASP A 244 18.48 6.63 -7.73
C ASP A 244 18.39 8.17 -7.73
N PHE A 245 17.20 8.74 -7.87
CA PHE A 245 16.99 10.18 -7.74
C PHE A 245 17.32 10.69 -6.32
N ILE A 246 16.71 10.09 -5.28
CA ILE A 246 16.98 10.44 -3.88
C ILE A 246 18.49 10.37 -3.57
N LYS A 247 19.19 9.36 -4.11
CA LYS A 247 20.62 9.18 -3.92
C LYS A 247 21.47 10.26 -4.59
N ASN A 248 21.12 10.69 -5.80
CA ASN A 248 21.94 11.59 -6.60
C ASN A 248 21.63 13.07 -6.38
N ASP A 249 20.34 13.39 -6.22
CA ASP A 249 19.83 14.76 -6.17
C ASP A 249 19.24 15.12 -4.79
N GLY A 250 18.75 14.12 -4.05
CA GLY A 250 18.04 14.33 -2.80
C GLY A 250 16.59 14.79 -3.00
N ILE A 251 15.84 14.87 -1.90
CA ILE A 251 14.47 15.39 -1.87
C ILE A 251 14.29 16.24 -0.59
N PRO A 252 13.39 17.25 -0.61
CA PRO A 252 13.12 18.06 0.57
C PRO A 252 12.26 17.31 1.60
N ASP A 253 12.08 17.93 2.76
CA ASP A 253 11.08 17.49 3.75
C ASP A 253 9.64 17.71 3.26
N ASP A 254 8.69 16.93 3.79
CA ASP A 254 7.25 17.05 3.48
C ASP A 254 6.71 18.45 3.82
N GLY A 255 7.24 19.09 4.86
CA GLY A 255 6.89 20.47 5.20
C GLY A 255 7.16 21.48 4.07
N CYS A 256 8.12 21.18 3.19
CA CYS A 256 8.41 21.96 2.01
C CYS A 256 7.40 21.72 0.88
N MET A 257 7.04 20.46 0.64
CA MET A 257 6.03 20.08 -0.36
C MET A 257 5.14 18.97 0.19
N MET A 258 4.05 19.38 0.81
CA MET A 258 3.12 18.47 1.48
C MET A 258 2.42 17.55 0.48
N TYR A 259 2.19 16.32 0.91
CA TYR A 259 1.48 15.34 0.10
C TYR A 259 0.05 15.75 -0.28
N TYR A 260 -0.28 15.59 -1.57
CA TYR A 260 -1.60 15.81 -2.14
C TYR A 260 -1.97 14.64 -3.07
N ASP A 261 -3.08 13.98 -2.76
CA ASP A 261 -3.53 12.77 -3.49
C ASP A 261 -4.35 13.08 -4.76
N GLY A 262 -4.51 14.34 -5.13
CA GLY A 262 -5.14 14.77 -6.38
C GLY A 262 -4.12 14.91 -7.51
N GLY A 263 -4.45 14.35 -8.69
CA GLY A 263 -3.54 14.25 -9.85
C GLY A 263 -3.14 15.56 -10.55
N GLY A 264 -3.16 16.70 -9.87
CA GLY A 264 -2.65 17.97 -10.39
C GLY A 264 -1.67 18.58 -9.40
N CYS A 265 -0.37 18.55 -9.72
CA CYS A 265 0.66 19.18 -8.91
C CYS A 265 1.54 20.06 -9.80
N SER A 266 1.49 21.37 -9.58
CA SER A 266 2.40 22.35 -10.18
C SER A 266 3.62 22.53 -9.27
N CYS A 267 4.82 22.49 -9.86
CA CYS A 267 6.04 22.82 -9.15
C CYS A 267 6.18 24.32 -9.01
N ASP A 268 5.67 24.86 -7.91
CA ASP A 268 5.68 26.29 -7.66
C ASP A 268 7.06 26.80 -7.17
N GLY A 269 8.08 25.94 -7.13
CA GLY A 269 9.49 26.33 -6.92
C GLY A 269 9.77 27.05 -5.60
N ASN A 270 8.91 26.87 -4.59
CA ASN A 270 9.03 27.51 -3.28
C ASN A 270 9.74 26.64 -2.24
N CYS A 271 10.47 25.64 -2.74
CA CYS A 271 11.59 24.92 -2.12
C CYS A 271 12.83 25.25 -2.99
#